data_AF-A0A369SA35-F1
#
_entry.id   AF-A0A369SA35-F1
#
_cell.length_a   1.000
_cell.length_b   1.000
_cell.length_c   1.000
_cell.angle_alpha   90.00
_cell.angle_beta   90.00
_cell.angle_gamma   90.00
#
_symmetry.space_group_name_H-M   'P 1'
#
loop_
_entity.id
_entity.type
_entity.pdbx_description
1 polymer ?
#
loop_
_entity_poly.entity_id
_entity_poly.type
_entity_poly.pdbx_seq_one_letter_code
_entity_poly.pdbx_strand_id
1 'polypeptide(L)' 'MSQKGGWMDPANNPCTEEAKASYKCLDVNNYDKSMCQEFFDAYKDCKRQWNARKAEERRRKFQSS' A
#
# COMPACT_ATOMS: atom_id res chain seq x y z
N MET A 1 -4.59 3.56 -19.21
CA MET A 1 -4.60 2.88 -17.89
C MET A 1 -3.16 2.68 -17.42
N SER A 2 -2.57 3.70 -16.78
CA SER A 2 -1.14 3.73 -16.42
C SER A 2 -0.82 2.79 -15.26
N GLN A 3 -0.41 1.58 -15.61
CA GLN A 3 0.21 0.60 -14.73
C GLN A 3 1.66 1.02 -14.49
N LYS A 4 1.97 1.61 -13.33
CA LYS A 4 3.35 1.88 -12.90
C LYS A 4 3.53 1.41 -11.45
N GLY A 5 3.63 0.09 -11.30
CA GLY A 5 4.66 -0.66 -10.57
C GLY A 5 5.32 -0.15 -9.28
N GLY A 6 4.66 0.63 -8.43
CA GLY A 6 5.22 1.02 -7.11
C GLY A 6 4.70 0.20 -5.92
N TRP A 7 3.94 -0.89 -6.15
CA TRP A 7 3.10 -1.50 -5.12
C TRP A 7 3.80 -2.60 -4.30
N MET A 8 4.95 -3.09 -4.76
CA MET A 8 5.69 -4.19 -4.12
C MET A 8 7.13 -3.82 -3.75
N ASP A 9 7.50 -2.55 -3.73
CA ASP A 9 8.86 -2.15 -3.34
C ASP A 9 8.97 -2.05 -1.80
N PRO A 10 9.67 -2.99 -1.13
CA PRO A 10 9.80 -2.96 0.33
C PRO A 10 10.64 -1.78 0.84
N ALA A 11 11.45 -1.14 -0.01
CA ALA A 11 12.23 0.03 0.37
C ALA A 11 11.37 1.29 0.51
N ASN A 12 10.31 1.42 -0.30
CA ASN A 12 9.42 2.58 -0.29
C ASN A 12 8.03 2.32 0.26
N ASN A 13 7.67 1.07 0.59
CA ASN A 13 6.33 0.75 1.04
C ASN A 13 6.34 -0.19 2.24
N PRO A 14 5.96 0.28 3.45
CA PRO A 14 5.86 -0.59 4.62
C PRO A 14 4.72 -1.61 4.53
N CYS A 15 3.77 -1.41 3.62
CA CYS A 15 2.58 -2.26 3.43
C CYS A 15 2.85 -3.51 2.57
N THR A 16 4.05 -4.10 2.73
CA THR A 16 4.48 -5.25 1.90
C THR A 16 3.71 -6.53 2.22
N GLU A 17 3.17 -6.67 3.43
CA GLU A 17 2.39 -7.84 3.80
C GLU A 17 1.05 -7.88 3.08
N GLU A 18 0.28 -6.78 3.10
CA GLU A 18 -0.98 -6.71 2.34
C GLU A 18 -0.74 -6.75 0.83
N ALA A 19 0.40 -6.23 0.36
CA ALA A 19 0.80 -6.36 -1.04
C ALA A 19 1.00 -7.83 -1.43
N LYS A 20 1.75 -8.59 -0.63
CA LYS A 20 1.96 -10.03 -0.83
C LYS A 20 0.63 -10.79 -0.79
N ALA A 21 -0.26 -10.45 0.13
CA ALA A 21 -1.59 -11.07 0.22
C ALA A 21 -2.43 -10.80 -1.04
N SER A 22 -2.43 -9.56 -1.54
CA SER A 22 -3.11 -9.18 -2.78
C SER A 22 -2.59 -9.96 -3.99
N TYR A 23 -1.27 -10.12 -4.09
CA TYR A 23 -0.64 -10.88 -5.17
C TYR A 23 -0.88 -12.38 -5.07
N LYS A 24 -0.87 -12.94 -3.85
CA LYS A 24 -1.24 -14.33 -3.63
C LYS A 24 -2.69 -14.59 -4.03
N CYS A 25 -3.59 -13.65 -3.73
CA CYS A 25 -4.97 -13.74 -4.19
C CYS A 25 -5.08 -13.72 -5.72
N LEU A 26 -4.31 -12.87 -6.40
CA LEU A 26 -4.30 -12.85 -7.86
C LEU A 26 -3.78 -14.18 -8.43
N ASP A 27 -2.71 -14.73 -7.87
CA ASP A 27 -2.10 -15.99 -8.33
C ASP A 27 -3.11 -17.15 -8.28
N VAL A 28 -3.86 -17.28 -7.18
CA VAL A 28 -4.85 -18.36 -7.01
C VAL A 28 -6.16 -18.14 -7.78
N ASN A 29 -6.49 -16.89 -8.14
CA ASN A 29 -7.74 -16.52 -8.81
C ASN A 29 -7.55 -16.18 -10.31
N ASN A 30 -6.49 -16.65 -10.97
CA ASN A 30 -6.19 -16.32 -12.39
C ASN A 30 -6.14 -14.82 -12.68
N TYR A 31 -5.58 -14.04 -11.74
CA TYR A 31 -5.50 -12.59 -11.80
C TYR A 31 -6.86 -11.87 -11.84
N ASP A 32 -7.93 -12.51 -11.36
CA ASP A 32 -9.21 -11.85 -11.17
C ASP A 32 -9.13 -10.84 -10.01
N LYS A 33 -9.19 -9.55 -10.37
CA LYS A 33 -9.09 -8.45 -9.41
C LYS A 33 -10.35 -8.30 -8.56
N SER A 34 -11.51 -8.71 -9.08
CA SER A 34 -12.79 -8.59 -8.38
C SER A 34 -12.82 -9.46 -7.13
N MET A 35 -12.19 -10.64 -7.20
CA MET A 35 -12.04 -11.57 -6.08
C MET A 35 -11.06 -11.06 -5.01
N CYS A 36 -10.17 -10.14 -5.37
CA CYS A 36 -9.07 -9.69 -4.52
C CYS A 36 -9.25 -8.26 -3.99
N GLN A 37 -10.44 -7.68 -4.16
CA GLN A 37 -10.75 -6.30 -3.81
C GLN A 37 -10.45 -5.97 -2.34
N GLU A 38 -10.76 -6.90 -1.43
CA GLU A 38 -10.54 -6.74 0.01
C GLU A 38 -9.04 -6.62 0.36
N PHE A 39 -8.18 -7.39 -0.31
CA PHE A 39 -6.73 -7.29 -0.13
C PHE A 39 -6.18 -5.96 -0.68
N PHE A 40 -6.72 -5.49 -1.80
CA PHE A 40 -6.35 -4.19 -2.35
C PHE A 40 -6.79 -3.04 -1.44
N ASP A 41 -7.96 -3.15 -0.81
CA ASP A 41 -8.46 -2.13 0.11
C ASP A 41 -7.66 -2.11 1.41
N ALA A 42 -7.28 -3.27 1.97
CA ALA A 42 -6.35 -3.36 3.09
C ALA A 42 -5.02 -2.66 2.78
N TYR A 43 -4.43 -2.95 1.62
CA TYR A 43 -3.20 -2.31 1.17
C TYR A 43 -3.34 -0.78 1.02
N LYS A 44 -4.46 -0.30 0.46
CA LYS A 44 -4.71 1.15 0.31
C LYS A 44 -4.81 1.83 1.68
N ASP A 45 -5.45 1.18 2.64
CA ASP A 45 -5.61 1.69 3.99
C ASP A 45 -4.25 1.87 4.68
N CYS A 46 -3.37 0.86 4.61
CA CYS A 46 -2.02 1.01 5.15
C CYS A 46 -1.23 2.14 4.49
N LYS A 47 -1.30 2.29 3.15
CA LYS A 47 -0.66 3.43 2.48
C LYS A 47 -1.20 4.77 2.95
N ARG A 48 -2.50 4.85 3.22
CA ARG A 48 -3.14 6.06 3.75
C ARG A 48 -2.62 6.39 5.13
N GLN A 49 -2.55 5.40 6.02
CA GLN A 49 -2.00 5.57 7.37
C GLN A 49 -0.52 5.96 7.34
N TRP A 50 0.28 5.33 6.49
CA TRP A 50 1.69 5.64 6.34
C TRP A 50 1.92 7.08 5.85
N ASN A 51 1.16 7.51 4.84
CA ASN A 51 1.20 8.89 4.36
C ASN A 51 0.76 9.89 5.44
N ALA A 52 -0.25 9.54 6.25
CA ALA A 52 -0.68 10.35 7.37
C ALA A 52 0.45 10.51 8.41
N ARG A 53 1.09 9.41 8.82
CA ARG A 53 2.23 9.43 9.74
C ARG A 53 3.39 10.28 9.20
N LYS A 54 3.78 10.09 7.94
CA LYS A 54 4.79 10.92 7.25
C LYS A 54 4.42 12.41 7.27
N ALA A 55 3.15 12.73 7.04
CA ALA A 55 2.68 14.12 7.06
C ALA A 55 2.73 14.71 8.47
N GLU A 56 2.34 13.96 9.50
CA GLU A 56 2.46 14.36 10.90
C GLU A 56 3.92 14.55 11.33
N GLU A 57 4.82 13.63 10.95
CA GLU A 57 6.25 13.77 11.22
C GLU A 57 6.82 15.04 10.58
N ARG A 58 6.44 15.35 9.33
CA ARG A 58 6.83 16.61 8.67
C ARG A 58 6.29 17.83 9.41
N ARG A 59 5.03 17.80 9.87
CA ARG A 59 4.45 18.90 10.67
C ARG A 59 5.16 19.07 12.00
N ARG A 60 5.47 17.98 12.71
CA ARG A 60 6.24 18.01 13.97
C ARG A 60 7.63 18.60 13.78
N LYS A 61 8.34 18.21 12.71
CA LYS A 61 9.66 18.78 12.37
C LYS A 61 9.60 20.27 12.08
N PHE A 62 8.49 20.76 11.48
CA PHE A 62 8.30 22.19 11.21
C PHE A 62 7.91 22.99 12.47
N GLN A 63 7.08 22.44 13.36
CA GLN A 63 6.71 23.10 14.63
C GLN A 63 7.84 23.18 15.66
N SER A 64 8.85 22.33 15.54
CA SER A 64 10.00 22.29 16.44
C SER A 64 11.15 23.22 16.01
N SER A 65 10.96 24.05 14.98
CA SER A 65 11.93 25.04 14.49
C SER A 65 11.46 26.47 14.72
#